data_AF-A0A382YKR5-F1
#
_entry.id   AF-A0A382YKR5-F1
#
_cell.length_a   1.000
_cell.length_b   1.000
_cell.length_c   1.000
_cell.angle_alpha   90.00
_cell.angle_beta   90.00
_cell.angle_gamma   90.00
#
_symmetry.space_group_name_H-M   'P 1'
#
loop_
_entity.id
_entity.type
_entity.pdbx_description
1 polymer ?
#
loop_
_entity_poly.entity_id
_entity_poly.type
_entity_poly.pdbx_seq_one_letter_code
_entity_poly.pdbx_strand_id
1 'polypeptide(L)'
;HPHNPEGTEWAIGSFEDINSVEFGTFGTDILGHSVGTVLNDSLIPYNRPMLMHIIDDDLYYEVYFHMWTQGGAGGGFSYTRVLESNIFNAISISPQSGTVSAGSSSDIDIIFDASGLFGGEYYGEIIVASNDPDYPEVAVPVHLSVTSSSDIWVDPDTLDFGEVYVNYDGSVNYGATLELTLGNDGTDVLNVSSISIDNTAFMVSQNFATIDYDEEIILDVVYTTTGVGMDSGAITIVSDDPNEGTVTIPVYANALEPPVIAV
;
A
#
# COMPACT_ATOMS: atom_id res chain seq x y z
N HIS A 1 27.16 -5.20 20.84
CA HIS A 1 26.08 -6.21 20.68
C HIS A 1 25.06 -5.59 19.76
N PRO A 2 24.53 -6.27 18.73
CA PRO A 2 23.38 -5.72 18.01
C PRO A 2 22.26 -5.57 19.04
N HIS A 3 21.89 -4.32 19.34
CA HIS A 3 20.88 -3.99 20.34
C HIS A 3 19.52 -3.96 19.65
N ASN A 4 19.15 -5.07 18.99
CA ASN A 4 17.86 -5.19 18.32
C ASN A 4 16.96 -6.12 19.13
N PRO A 5 15.73 -5.70 19.48
CA PRO A 5 14.72 -6.64 19.93
C PRO A 5 14.44 -7.67 18.81
N GLU A 6 14.45 -8.95 19.16
CA GLU A 6 14.24 -10.05 18.21
C GLU A 6 12.86 -9.96 17.54
N GLY A 7 12.77 -10.30 16.26
CA GLY A 7 11.52 -10.25 15.48
C GLY A 7 11.01 -8.85 15.15
N THR A 8 11.83 -7.81 15.34
CA THR A 8 11.43 -6.42 15.09
C THR A 8 12.40 -5.67 14.21
N GLU A 9 11.88 -4.74 13.43
CA GLU A 9 12.63 -3.67 12.78
C GLU A 9 12.01 -2.32 13.13
N TRP A 10 12.81 -1.26 13.00
CA TRP A 10 12.47 0.06 13.54
C TRP A 10 12.78 1.16 12.55
N ALA A 11 12.14 2.31 12.71
CA ALA A 11 12.48 3.56 12.05
C ALA A 11 12.22 4.73 13.00
N ILE A 12 12.88 5.88 12.78
CA ILE A 12 12.50 7.13 13.46
C ILE A 12 11.44 7.80 12.60
N GLY A 13 10.25 8.00 13.13
CA GLY A 13 9.12 8.55 12.39
C GLY A 13 7.79 8.27 13.09
N SER A 14 6.73 8.82 12.52
CA SER A 14 5.34 8.52 12.84
C SER A 14 4.71 7.69 11.71
N PHE A 15 3.47 7.23 11.91
CA PHE A 15 2.70 6.59 10.85
C PHE A 15 2.53 7.48 9.61
N GLU A 16 2.58 8.80 9.77
CA GLU A 16 2.54 9.75 8.64
C GLU A 16 3.70 9.58 7.65
N ASP A 17 4.83 9.04 8.12
CA ASP A 17 6.07 8.91 7.33
C ASP A 17 6.36 7.44 6.93
N ILE A 18 5.50 6.49 7.29
CA ILE A 18 5.81 5.04 7.25
C ILE A 18 6.27 4.53 5.88
N ASN A 19 5.68 5.04 4.79
CA ASN A 19 6.04 4.65 3.41
C ASN A 19 7.32 5.34 2.89
N SER A 20 7.89 6.27 3.67
CA SER A 20 9.06 7.06 3.27
C SER A 20 10.30 6.80 4.15
N VAL A 21 10.14 6.02 5.21
CA VAL A 21 11.23 5.68 6.12
C VAL A 21 11.86 4.34 5.76
N GLU A 22 13.16 4.22 6.03
CA GLU A 22 13.88 2.96 5.90
C GLU A 22 13.88 2.25 7.26
N PHE A 23 13.32 1.04 7.31
CA PHE A 23 13.37 0.20 8.49
C PHE A 23 14.73 -0.50 8.63
N GLY A 24 15.17 -0.66 9.87
CA GLY A 24 16.42 -1.32 10.17
C GLY A 24 16.53 -1.74 11.63
N THR A 25 17.72 -2.19 12.01
CA THR A 25 17.95 -2.64 13.38
C THR A 25 17.97 -1.46 14.38
N PHE A 26 17.19 -1.58 15.46
CA PHE A 26 16.95 -0.53 16.46
C PHE A 26 18.22 0.19 16.89
N GLY A 27 19.18 -0.54 17.47
CA GLY A 27 20.37 0.09 18.05
C GLY A 27 21.47 0.44 17.06
N THR A 28 21.53 -0.22 15.91
CA THR A 28 22.68 -0.19 14.99
C THR A 28 22.40 0.71 13.80
N ASP A 29 21.38 0.38 13.02
CA ASP A 29 21.08 1.09 11.78
C ASP A 29 20.35 2.41 12.08
N ILE A 30 19.39 2.35 13.00
CA ILE A 30 18.49 3.48 13.26
C ILE A 30 19.06 4.45 14.29
N LEU A 31 19.68 3.94 15.37
CA LEU A 31 20.18 4.77 16.47
C LEU A 31 21.70 4.88 16.53
N GLY A 32 22.43 4.33 15.55
CA GLY A 32 23.87 4.55 15.36
C GLY A 32 24.75 4.22 16.58
N HIS A 33 24.45 3.14 17.29
CA HIS A 33 25.07 2.75 18.57
C HIS A 33 24.96 3.79 19.70
N SER A 34 24.11 4.79 19.54
CA SER A 34 23.98 5.94 20.43
C SER A 34 22.57 6.05 21.01
N VAL A 35 21.93 4.90 21.26
CA VAL A 35 20.53 4.76 21.72
C VAL A 35 20.20 5.78 22.80
N GLY A 36 21.01 5.81 23.87
CA GLY A 36 20.77 6.73 24.98
C GLY A 36 20.76 8.19 24.54
N THR A 37 21.75 8.61 23.75
CA THR A 37 21.89 10.00 23.28
C THR A 37 20.73 10.38 22.38
N VAL A 38 20.38 9.53 21.41
CA VAL A 38 19.27 9.82 20.50
C VAL A 38 17.94 9.90 21.25
N LEU A 39 17.65 8.92 22.11
CA LEU A 39 16.41 8.92 22.89
C LEU A 39 16.33 10.13 23.83
N ASN A 40 17.37 10.39 24.64
CA ASN A 40 17.33 11.43 25.65
C ASN A 40 17.48 12.85 25.11
N ASP A 41 18.16 13.05 23.98
CA ASP A 41 18.45 14.39 23.47
C ASP A 41 17.53 14.76 22.30
N SER A 42 16.97 13.78 21.57
CA SER A 42 16.27 14.02 20.29
C SER A 42 14.85 13.47 20.19
N LEU A 43 14.49 12.39 20.90
CA LEU A 43 13.13 11.83 20.82
C LEU A 43 12.27 12.19 22.03
N ILE A 44 12.71 11.83 23.24
CA ILE A 44 11.96 12.03 24.49
C ILE A 44 11.64 13.51 24.75
N PRO A 45 12.59 14.47 24.66
CA PRO A 45 12.29 15.88 24.96
C PRO A 45 11.29 16.53 24.01
N TYR A 46 11.14 15.96 22.81
CA TYR A 46 10.29 16.48 21.75
C TYR A 46 9.06 15.59 21.49
N ASN A 47 8.83 14.58 22.34
CA ASN A 47 7.74 13.61 22.20
C ASN A 47 7.63 13.00 20.79
N ARG A 48 8.77 12.66 20.18
CA ARG A 48 8.81 12.05 18.84
C ARG A 48 8.73 10.53 18.94
N PRO A 49 7.85 9.87 18.16
CA PRO A 49 7.76 8.42 18.13
C PRO A 49 8.91 7.80 17.32
N MET A 50 9.05 6.49 17.51
CA MET A 50 9.70 5.59 16.56
C MET A 50 8.66 4.63 16.02
N LEU A 51 8.79 4.22 14.77
CA LEU A 51 8.03 3.10 14.24
C LEU A 51 8.71 1.79 14.63
N MET A 52 7.91 0.81 15.07
CA MET A 52 8.31 -0.57 15.31
C MET A 52 7.43 -1.47 14.46
N HIS A 53 8.04 -2.27 13.60
CA HIS A 53 7.39 -3.30 12.81
C HIS A 53 7.72 -4.67 13.42
N ILE A 54 6.69 -5.45 13.73
CA ILE A 54 6.79 -6.85 14.13
C ILE A 54 6.75 -7.72 12.86
N ILE A 55 7.89 -8.26 12.47
CA ILE A 55 8.12 -8.87 11.15
C ILE A 55 7.22 -10.10 10.92
N ASP A 56 7.03 -10.93 11.95
CA ASP A 56 6.29 -12.18 11.80
C ASP A 56 4.77 -11.97 11.62
N ASP A 57 4.25 -10.88 12.20
CA ASP A 57 2.81 -10.59 12.26
C ASP A 57 2.41 -9.40 11.36
N ASP A 58 3.38 -8.76 10.69
CA ASP A 58 3.21 -7.55 9.88
C ASP A 58 2.45 -6.42 10.61
N LEU A 59 2.84 -6.17 11.88
CA LEU A 59 2.19 -5.17 12.74
C LEU A 59 3.09 -3.97 13.01
N TYR A 60 2.55 -2.77 12.78
CA TYR A 60 3.25 -1.51 13.01
C TYR A 60 2.78 -0.79 14.28
N TYR A 61 3.72 -0.22 15.01
CA TYR A 61 3.48 0.56 16.22
C TYR A 61 4.26 1.87 16.20
N GLU A 62 3.63 2.96 16.62
CA GLU A 62 4.34 4.12 17.12
C GLU A 62 4.74 3.89 18.58
N VAL A 63 6.02 3.99 18.86
CA VAL A 63 6.60 3.81 20.18
C VAL A 63 7.13 5.14 20.68
N TYR A 64 6.45 5.69 21.69
CA TYR A 64 6.87 6.88 22.42
C TYR A 64 7.68 6.47 23.63
N PHE A 65 8.99 6.71 23.60
CA PHE A 65 9.82 6.58 24.80
C PHE A 65 9.58 7.77 25.72
N HIS A 66 9.42 7.50 27.01
CA HIS A 66 9.24 8.52 28.06
C HIS A 66 10.47 8.64 28.96
N MET A 67 11.26 7.57 29.06
CA MET A 67 12.45 7.53 29.88
C MET A 67 13.43 6.52 29.32
N TRP A 68 14.72 6.88 29.32
CA TRP A 68 15.82 5.97 29.04
C TRP A 68 17.01 6.24 29.96
N THR A 69 17.43 5.22 30.70
CA THR A 69 18.60 5.34 31.60
C THR A 69 19.90 5.08 30.83
N GLN A 70 20.86 6.01 30.93
CA GLN A 70 22.21 5.85 30.37
C GLN A 70 23.24 5.42 31.42
N GLY A 71 24.30 4.72 30.99
CA GLY A 71 25.46 4.34 31.80
C GLY A 71 25.33 2.99 32.52
N GLY A 72 26.45 2.50 33.06
CA GLY A 72 26.60 1.15 33.63
C GLY A 72 25.89 0.88 34.98
N ALA A 73 24.85 1.63 35.31
CA ALA A 73 24.15 1.57 36.60
C ALA A 73 22.89 0.65 36.60
N GLY A 74 22.69 -0.14 35.54
CA GLY A 74 21.48 -0.93 35.33
C GLY A 74 20.48 -0.22 34.41
N GLY A 75 19.86 -1.00 33.52
CA GLY A 75 19.00 -0.49 32.44
C GLY A 75 17.54 -0.39 32.86
N GLY A 76 16.92 0.76 32.59
CA GLY A 76 15.49 0.99 32.77
C GLY A 76 14.99 1.94 31.69
N PHE A 77 13.82 1.63 31.15
CA PHE A 77 13.14 2.43 30.14
C PHE A 77 11.63 2.36 30.38
N SER A 78 10.92 3.39 29.90
CA SER A 78 9.45 3.39 29.87
C SER A 78 8.98 3.93 28.54
N TYR A 79 7.92 3.34 28.01
CA TYR A 79 7.35 3.73 26.73
C TYR A 79 5.84 3.53 26.71
N THR A 80 5.16 4.21 25.80
CA THR A 80 3.82 3.88 25.33
C THR A 80 3.96 3.40 23.89
N ARG A 81 3.28 2.32 23.54
CA ARG A 81 3.12 1.92 22.14
C ARG A 81 1.67 2.13 21.71
N VAL A 82 1.50 2.74 20.55
CA VAL A 82 0.23 2.90 19.86
C VAL A 82 0.32 1.96 18.68
N LEU A 83 -0.50 0.90 18.66
CA LEU A 83 -0.65 0.09 17.46
C LEU A 83 -1.16 1.03 16.36
N GLU A 84 -0.80 0.78 15.10
CA GLU A 84 -1.49 1.36 13.97
C GLU A 84 -2.94 0.87 13.96
N SER A 85 -3.73 1.40 14.90
CA SER A 85 -5.13 1.17 14.94
C SER A 85 -5.70 2.32 14.13
N ASN A 86 -5.68 2.17 12.81
CA ASN A 86 -6.47 2.97 11.89
C ASN A 86 -7.97 2.98 12.26
N ILE A 87 -8.41 2.25 13.30
CA ILE A 87 -9.74 2.39 13.92
C ILE A 87 -10.15 3.82 14.25
N PHE A 88 -9.21 4.72 14.57
CA PHE A 88 -9.57 6.12 14.84
C PHE A 88 -9.88 6.92 13.57
N ASN A 89 -9.34 6.51 12.42
CA ASN A 89 -9.74 7.05 11.10
C ASN A 89 -10.91 6.27 10.51
N ALA A 90 -11.02 4.98 10.82
CA ALA A 90 -12.05 4.08 10.36
C ALA A 90 -13.37 4.21 11.12
N ILE A 91 -13.46 5.06 12.16
CA ILE A 91 -14.71 5.31 12.88
C ILE A 91 -14.92 6.82 12.98
N SER A 92 -16.00 7.31 12.38
CA SER A 92 -16.45 8.69 12.57
C SER A 92 -17.79 8.73 13.30
N ILE A 93 -17.95 9.74 14.17
CA ILE A 93 -19.10 9.87 15.07
C ILE A 93 -19.66 11.28 14.97
N SER A 94 -20.97 11.42 14.79
CA SER A 94 -21.65 12.72 14.75
C SER A 94 -23.07 12.66 15.30
N PRO A 95 -23.49 13.58 16.20
CA PRO A 95 -22.68 14.62 16.82
C PRO A 95 -21.81 14.05 17.96
N GLN A 96 -20.62 14.61 18.17
CA GLN A 96 -19.70 14.19 19.26
C GLN A 96 -20.10 14.72 20.65
N SER A 97 -21.07 15.63 20.72
CA SER A 97 -21.61 16.14 21.98
C SER A 97 -23.05 16.61 21.80
N GLY A 98 -23.78 16.70 22.90
CA GLY A 98 -25.16 17.14 22.88
C GLY A 98 -25.76 17.22 24.27
N THR A 99 -27.07 17.48 24.32
CA THR A 99 -27.84 17.50 25.56
C THR A 99 -29.08 16.63 25.39
N VAL A 100 -29.32 15.74 26.35
CA VAL A 100 -30.52 14.89 26.36
C VAL A 100 -31.39 15.33 27.52
N SER A 101 -32.64 15.69 27.23
CA SER A 101 -33.61 16.05 28.27
C SER A 101 -34.10 14.80 29.01
N ALA A 102 -34.57 14.98 30.25
CA ALA A 102 -35.09 13.88 31.06
C ALA A 102 -36.23 13.13 30.33
N GLY A 103 -36.10 11.81 30.22
CA GLY A 103 -37.06 10.94 29.54
C GLY A 103 -37.00 10.95 28.02
N SER A 104 -36.07 11.69 27.41
CA SER A 104 -35.84 11.72 25.96
C SER A 104 -34.63 10.87 25.56
N SER A 105 -34.48 10.64 24.25
CA SER A 105 -33.29 10.07 23.62
C SER A 105 -32.71 11.04 22.59
N SER A 106 -31.43 10.83 22.26
CA SER A 106 -30.78 11.45 21.10
C SER A 106 -30.07 10.35 20.32
N ASP A 107 -30.17 10.40 19.00
CA ASP A 107 -29.44 9.51 18.12
C ASP A 107 -28.05 10.08 17.83
N ILE A 108 -27.11 9.19 17.54
CA ILE A 108 -25.73 9.50 17.14
C ILE A 108 -25.42 8.59 15.95
N ASP A 109 -24.91 9.19 14.87
CA ASP A 109 -24.43 8.46 13.71
C ASP A 109 -23.01 7.97 13.96
N ILE A 110 -22.77 6.68 13.69
CA ILE A 110 -21.45 6.05 13.74
C ILE A 110 -21.20 5.44 12.37
N ILE A 111 -20.14 5.86 11.70
CA ILE A 111 -19.75 5.36 10.38
C ILE A 111 -18.43 4.63 10.53
N PHE A 112 -18.39 3.39 10.02
CA PHE A 112 -17.17 2.64 9.86
C PHE A 112 -16.65 2.80 8.42
N ASP A 113 -15.36 3.12 8.27
CA ASP A 113 -14.66 3.24 6.99
C ASP A 113 -13.43 2.32 7.00
N ALA A 114 -13.54 1.17 6.34
CA ALA A 114 -12.47 0.18 6.31
C ALA A 114 -11.44 0.45 5.19
N SER A 115 -11.51 1.58 4.49
CA SER A 115 -10.58 1.90 3.40
C SER A 115 -9.13 1.94 3.90
N GLY A 116 -8.24 1.20 3.22
CA GLY A 116 -6.83 1.08 3.60
C GLY A 116 -6.57 0.23 4.86
N LEU A 117 -7.59 -0.40 5.44
CA LEU A 117 -7.38 -1.39 6.50
C LEU A 117 -6.99 -2.75 5.91
N PHE A 118 -5.94 -3.34 6.44
CA PHE A 118 -5.64 -4.75 6.20
C PHE A 118 -6.74 -5.66 6.74
N GLY A 119 -6.84 -6.85 6.16
CA GLY A 119 -7.76 -7.87 6.66
C GLY A 119 -7.46 -8.20 8.12
N GLY A 120 -8.47 -8.21 8.98
CA GLY A 120 -8.28 -8.45 10.40
C GLY A 120 -9.45 -8.08 11.29
N GLU A 121 -9.26 -8.32 12.58
CA GLU A 121 -10.24 -8.04 13.62
C GLU A 121 -9.80 -6.81 14.42
N TYR A 122 -10.62 -5.77 14.37
CA TYR A 122 -10.37 -4.49 15.00
C TYR A 122 -11.33 -4.27 16.17
N TYR A 123 -10.79 -3.94 17.34
CA TYR A 123 -11.54 -3.72 18.56
C TYR A 123 -11.31 -2.32 19.10
N GLY A 124 -12.37 -1.69 19.60
CA GLY A 124 -12.29 -0.38 20.23
C GLY A 124 -13.43 -0.15 21.21
N GLU A 125 -13.45 1.02 21.82
CA GLU A 125 -14.55 1.45 22.69
C GLU A 125 -14.95 2.87 22.33
N ILE A 126 -16.26 3.12 22.23
CA ILE A 126 -16.82 4.47 22.20
C ILE A 126 -17.10 4.87 23.65
N ILE A 127 -16.45 5.94 24.10
CA ILE A 127 -16.63 6.46 25.46
C ILE A 127 -17.68 7.56 25.45
N VAL A 128 -18.79 7.32 26.14
CA VAL A 128 -19.84 8.31 26.37
C VAL A 128 -19.59 8.94 27.75
N ALA A 129 -19.00 10.13 27.76
CA ALA A 129 -18.86 10.95 28.96
C ALA A 129 -20.12 11.80 29.19
N SER A 130 -20.61 11.82 30.43
CA SER A 130 -21.83 12.53 30.81
C SER A 130 -21.71 13.20 32.18
N ASN A 131 -22.70 14.02 32.52
CA ASN A 131 -22.81 14.62 33.86
C ASN A 131 -23.69 13.80 34.81
N ASP A 132 -23.99 12.54 34.48
CA ASP A 132 -24.67 11.62 35.37
C ASP A 132 -23.73 11.29 36.57
N PRO A 133 -24.16 11.51 37.82
CA PRO A 133 -23.31 11.29 38.99
C PRO A 133 -23.06 9.80 39.29
N ASP A 134 -23.94 8.90 38.83
CA ASP A 134 -23.81 7.46 39.06
C ASP A 134 -22.99 6.80 37.94
N TYR A 135 -23.16 7.26 36.69
CA TYR A 135 -22.45 6.77 35.50
C TYR A 135 -21.85 7.90 34.65
N PRO A 136 -20.81 8.58 35.15
CA PRO A 136 -20.19 9.71 34.45
C PRO A 136 -19.50 9.31 33.14
N GLU A 137 -19.14 8.03 33.00
CA GLU A 137 -18.59 7.47 31.77
C GLU A 137 -19.19 6.08 31.52
N VAL A 138 -19.60 5.85 30.27
CA VAL A 138 -20.07 4.54 29.78
C VAL A 138 -19.24 4.16 28.56
N ALA A 139 -18.58 3.01 28.61
CA ALA A 139 -17.88 2.43 27.47
C ALA A 139 -18.80 1.52 26.66
N VAL A 140 -18.88 1.76 25.35
CA VAL A 140 -19.61 0.93 24.39
C VAL A 140 -18.57 0.21 23.52
N PRO A 141 -18.38 -1.11 23.65
CA PRO A 141 -17.41 -1.84 22.84
C PRO A 141 -17.86 -1.83 21.38
N VAL A 142 -16.90 -1.61 20.48
CA VAL A 142 -17.07 -1.70 19.03
C VAL A 142 -16.10 -2.72 18.47
N HIS A 143 -16.57 -3.39 17.42
CA HIS A 143 -15.84 -4.46 16.75
C HIS A 143 -16.07 -4.33 15.24
N LEU A 144 -14.98 -4.29 14.50
CA LEU A 144 -14.96 -4.24 13.04
C LEU A 144 -14.15 -5.45 12.54
N SER A 145 -14.76 -6.24 11.67
CA SER A 145 -14.09 -7.33 10.96
C SER A 145 -13.87 -6.85 9.52
N VAL A 146 -12.62 -6.77 9.09
CA VAL A 146 -12.22 -6.35 7.75
C VAL A 146 -11.71 -7.58 7.01
N THR A 147 -12.17 -7.78 5.79
CA THR A 147 -11.62 -8.80 4.89
C THR A 147 -10.58 -8.15 4.00
N SER A 148 -9.41 -8.76 3.87
CA SER A 148 -8.43 -8.36 2.85
C SER A 148 -9.01 -8.56 1.45
N SER A 149 -8.57 -7.74 0.49
CA SER A 149 -8.94 -7.88 -0.91
C SER A 149 -7.82 -7.35 -1.80
N SER A 150 -7.52 -8.05 -2.89
CA SER A 150 -6.69 -7.52 -3.97
C SER A 150 -7.50 -6.51 -4.80
N ASP A 151 -6.82 -5.53 -5.41
CA ASP A 151 -7.44 -4.48 -6.24
C ASP A 151 -6.48 -4.10 -7.37
N ILE A 152 -6.78 -4.50 -8.61
CA ILE A 152 -5.89 -4.28 -9.75
C ILE A 152 -6.05 -2.87 -10.31
N TRP A 153 -4.94 -2.23 -10.65
CA TRP A 153 -4.94 -1.06 -11.51
C TRP A 153 -3.92 -1.20 -12.64
N VAL A 154 -4.12 -0.42 -13.70
CA VAL A 154 -3.29 -0.44 -14.90
C VAL A 154 -3.05 0.97 -15.44
N ASP A 155 -1.84 1.23 -15.95
CA ASP A 155 -1.50 2.49 -16.62
C ASP A 155 -0.48 2.22 -17.76
N PRO A 156 -0.73 2.67 -19.00
CA PRO A 156 -1.93 3.38 -19.46
C PRO A 156 -3.12 2.44 -19.72
N ASP A 157 -4.31 3.03 -19.84
CA ASP A 157 -5.55 2.30 -20.20
C ASP A 157 -5.64 1.92 -21.69
N THR A 158 -4.67 2.33 -22.51
CA THR A 158 -4.57 2.09 -23.96
C THR A 158 -3.11 2.14 -24.41
N LEU A 159 -2.73 1.23 -25.31
CA LEU A 159 -1.40 1.24 -25.94
C LEU A 159 -1.47 1.63 -27.42
N ASP A 160 -0.96 2.83 -27.73
CA ASP A 160 -0.86 3.36 -29.10
C ASP A 160 0.60 3.44 -29.53
N PHE A 161 1.00 2.53 -30.41
CA PHE A 161 2.36 2.51 -30.97
C PHE A 161 2.58 3.56 -32.06
N GLY A 162 1.53 4.22 -32.54
CA GLY A 162 1.60 5.17 -33.64
C GLY A 162 2.05 4.52 -34.94
N GLU A 163 2.96 5.19 -35.66
CA GLU A 163 3.54 4.69 -36.92
C GLU A 163 4.82 3.89 -36.65
N VAL A 164 4.83 2.65 -37.10
CA VAL A 164 5.98 1.73 -36.98
C VAL A 164 6.31 1.15 -38.36
N TYR A 165 7.59 0.85 -38.63
CA TYR A 165 7.97 0.29 -39.94
C TYR A 165 7.88 -1.23 -39.95
N VAL A 166 7.52 -1.81 -41.10
CA VAL A 166 7.47 -3.27 -41.29
C VAL A 166 8.87 -3.89 -41.38
N ASN A 167 9.02 -5.11 -40.88
CA ASN A 167 10.23 -5.93 -41.04
C ASN A 167 10.26 -6.58 -42.42
N TYR A 168 11.03 -6.01 -43.37
CA TYR A 168 10.98 -6.39 -44.79
C TYR A 168 11.86 -7.61 -45.17
N ASP A 169 13.01 -7.80 -44.53
CA ASP A 169 13.97 -8.85 -44.92
C ASP A 169 14.66 -9.57 -43.73
N GLY A 170 14.22 -9.30 -42.49
CA GLY A 170 14.81 -9.84 -41.27
C GLY A 170 16.22 -9.32 -40.94
N SER A 171 16.77 -8.39 -41.73
CA SER A 171 18.09 -7.77 -41.47
C SER A 171 18.02 -6.59 -40.50
N VAL A 172 16.84 -5.97 -40.37
CA VAL A 172 16.55 -4.89 -39.42
C VAL A 172 15.23 -5.20 -38.70
N ASN A 173 15.22 -5.05 -37.37
CA ASN A 173 14.01 -5.14 -36.57
C ASN A 173 13.52 -3.72 -36.26
N TYR A 174 12.45 -3.30 -36.93
CA TYR A 174 11.76 -2.03 -36.76
C TYR A 174 10.67 -2.08 -35.69
N GLY A 175 10.61 -3.15 -34.90
CA GLY A 175 9.64 -3.28 -33.82
C GLY A 175 9.72 -2.13 -32.81
N ALA A 176 8.61 -1.94 -32.09
CA ALA A 176 8.50 -0.96 -31.03
C ALA A 176 8.09 -1.66 -29.73
N THR A 177 8.48 -1.07 -28.60
CA THR A 177 8.11 -1.55 -27.27
C THR A 177 7.44 -0.39 -26.52
N LEU A 178 6.32 -0.67 -25.88
CA LEU A 178 5.70 0.21 -24.89
C LEU A 178 5.59 -0.53 -23.56
N GLU A 179 5.62 0.23 -22.48
CA GLU A 179 5.45 -0.28 -21.11
C GLU A 179 3.98 -0.16 -20.72
N LEU A 180 3.45 -1.20 -20.09
CA LEU A 180 2.17 -1.20 -19.38
C LEU A 180 2.45 -1.54 -17.92
N THR A 181 2.15 -0.62 -17.02
CA THR A 181 2.27 -0.85 -15.58
C THR A 181 0.99 -1.53 -15.08
N LEU A 182 1.15 -2.54 -14.24
CA LEU A 182 0.08 -3.18 -13.49
C LEU A 182 0.46 -3.13 -12.01
N GLY A 183 -0.46 -2.71 -11.15
CA GLY A 183 -0.22 -2.66 -9.71
C GLY A 183 -1.41 -3.16 -8.89
N ASN A 184 -1.21 -3.18 -7.58
CA ASN A 184 -2.18 -3.64 -6.61
C ASN A 184 -2.41 -2.59 -5.51
N ASP A 185 -3.56 -1.91 -5.57
CA ASP A 185 -4.00 -0.94 -4.55
C ASP A 185 -4.76 -1.62 -3.39
N GLY A 186 -4.95 -2.94 -3.47
CA GLY A 186 -5.68 -3.74 -2.49
C GLY A 186 -4.80 -4.28 -1.38
N THR A 187 -5.39 -4.59 -0.23
CA THR A 187 -4.69 -5.02 1.00
C THR A 187 -4.41 -6.53 1.08
N ASP A 188 -4.59 -7.27 -0.01
CA ASP A 188 -4.19 -8.66 -0.17
C ASP A 188 -3.30 -8.81 -1.42
N VAL A 189 -2.58 -9.93 -1.51
CA VAL A 189 -1.76 -10.26 -2.68
C VAL A 189 -2.66 -10.46 -3.90
N LEU A 190 -2.39 -9.73 -4.98
CA LEU A 190 -3.09 -9.86 -6.26
C LEU A 190 -2.48 -11.00 -7.09
N ASN A 191 -3.31 -11.99 -7.44
CA ASN A 191 -2.90 -13.10 -8.32
C ASN A 191 -3.43 -12.90 -9.73
N VAL A 192 -2.56 -12.51 -10.64
CA VAL A 192 -2.86 -12.43 -12.07
C VAL A 192 -2.67 -13.80 -12.71
N SER A 193 -3.78 -14.50 -12.90
CA SER A 193 -3.81 -15.87 -13.43
C SER A 193 -3.50 -15.96 -14.94
N SER A 194 -3.76 -14.88 -15.70
CA SER A 194 -3.54 -14.85 -17.14
C SER A 194 -3.37 -13.41 -17.65
N ILE A 195 -2.35 -13.21 -18.49
CA ILE A 195 -2.17 -12.04 -19.36
C ILE A 195 -2.03 -12.57 -20.77
N SER A 196 -2.91 -12.15 -21.67
CA SER A 196 -2.95 -12.63 -23.04
C SER A 196 -3.30 -11.52 -24.02
N ILE A 197 -2.89 -11.68 -25.28
CA ILE A 197 -3.22 -10.75 -26.36
C ILE A 197 -3.78 -11.52 -27.55
N ASP A 198 -4.85 -11.00 -28.17
CA ASP A 198 -5.60 -11.67 -29.23
C ASP A 198 -5.06 -11.43 -30.66
N ASN A 199 -4.03 -10.59 -30.80
CA ASN A 199 -3.36 -10.31 -32.07
C ASN A 199 -1.86 -10.67 -31.99
N THR A 200 -1.44 -11.57 -32.88
CA THR A 200 -0.07 -12.11 -32.95
C THR A 200 1.00 -11.12 -33.39
N ALA A 201 0.64 -9.94 -33.89
CA ALA A 201 1.60 -8.87 -34.18
C ALA A 201 2.16 -8.23 -32.90
N PHE A 202 1.52 -8.48 -31.76
CA PHE A 202 1.93 -8.01 -30.45
C PHE A 202 2.33 -9.18 -29.55
N MET A 203 3.23 -8.93 -28.61
CA MET A 203 3.66 -9.89 -27.60
C MET A 203 3.78 -9.19 -26.25
N VAL A 204 3.35 -9.86 -25.19
CA VAL A 204 3.53 -9.43 -23.80
C VAL A 204 4.74 -10.16 -23.19
N SER A 205 5.51 -9.49 -22.34
CA SER A 205 6.75 -10.06 -21.76
C SER A 205 6.50 -11.22 -20.79
N GLN A 206 5.33 -11.26 -20.16
CA GLN A 206 4.91 -12.34 -19.27
C GLN A 206 3.39 -12.56 -19.33
N ASN A 207 2.95 -13.72 -18.84
CA ASN A 207 1.58 -14.22 -19.00
C ASN A 207 0.85 -14.49 -17.67
N PHE A 208 1.51 -14.28 -16.53
CA PHE A 208 0.93 -14.32 -15.18
C PHE A 208 1.85 -13.51 -14.26
N ALA A 209 1.33 -13.12 -13.11
CA ALA A 209 2.09 -12.42 -12.08
C ALA A 209 1.44 -12.60 -10.70
N THR A 210 2.24 -12.35 -9.68
CA THR A 210 1.78 -12.10 -8.31
C THR A 210 2.32 -10.73 -7.94
N ILE A 211 1.46 -9.86 -7.41
CA ILE A 211 1.80 -8.48 -7.06
C ILE A 211 1.38 -8.28 -5.60
N ASP A 212 2.35 -8.02 -4.72
CA ASP A 212 2.06 -7.76 -3.31
C ASP A 212 1.35 -6.39 -3.16
N TYR A 213 0.87 -6.08 -1.95
CA TYR A 213 0.24 -4.78 -1.67
C TYR A 213 1.22 -3.63 -1.95
N ASP A 214 0.72 -2.56 -2.60
CA ASP A 214 1.48 -1.34 -2.95
C ASP A 214 2.68 -1.60 -3.89
N GLU A 215 2.77 -2.81 -4.46
CA GLU A 215 3.75 -3.15 -5.49
C GLU A 215 3.18 -2.99 -6.90
N GLU A 216 4.08 -2.85 -7.86
CA GLU A 216 3.78 -2.78 -9.28
C GLU A 216 4.77 -3.60 -10.11
N ILE A 217 4.31 -4.03 -11.28
CA ILE A 217 5.14 -4.66 -12.31
C ILE A 217 5.04 -3.87 -13.61
N ILE A 218 6.13 -3.90 -14.39
CA ILE A 218 6.16 -3.34 -15.73
C ILE A 218 6.08 -4.48 -16.75
N LEU A 219 5.04 -4.45 -17.57
CA LEU A 219 4.82 -5.36 -18.68
C LEU A 219 5.28 -4.70 -19.98
N ASP A 220 6.39 -5.18 -20.54
CA ASP A 220 6.79 -4.81 -21.90
C ASP A 220 5.84 -5.42 -22.92
N VAL A 221 5.25 -4.56 -23.75
CA VAL A 221 4.44 -4.95 -24.91
C VAL A 221 5.22 -4.63 -26.17
N VAL A 222 5.55 -5.68 -26.92
CA VAL A 222 6.37 -5.59 -28.12
C VAL A 222 5.50 -5.73 -29.35
N TYR A 223 5.59 -4.78 -30.27
CA TYR A 223 4.95 -4.83 -31.58
C TYR A 223 5.97 -5.16 -32.67
N THR A 224 5.67 -6.17 -33.48
CA THR A 224 6.42 -6.49 -34.70
C THR A 224 5.49 -7.01 -35.79
N THR A 225 5.65 -6.52 -37.02
CA THR A 225 4.86 -7.00 -38.16
C THR A 225 5.68 -7.06 -39.44
N THR A 226 5.24 -7.88 -40.39
CA THR A 226 5.73 -7.90 -41.78
C THR A 226 4.70 -7.32 -42.76
N GLY A 227 3.48 -7.03 -42.31
CA GLY A 227 2.39 -6.52 -43.12
C GLY A 227 2.22 -5.02 -42.95
N VAL A 228 1.94 -4.31 -44.04
CA VAL A 228 1.59 -2.88 -44.01
C VAL A 228 0.11 -2.74 -43.66
N GLY A 229 -0.23 -1.75 -42.83
CA GLY A 229 -1.60 -1.44 -42.44
C GLY A 229 -1.78 -1.34 -40.93
N MET A 230 -3.05 -1.20 -40.51
CA MET A 230 -3.41 -1.10 -39.10
C MET A 230 -3.48 -2.49 -38.46
N ASP A 231 -2.71 -2.71 -37.41
CA ASP A 231 -2.86 -3.83 -36.48
C ASP A 231 -3.57 -3.34 -35.22
N SER A 232 -4.54 -4.11 -34.74
CA SER A 232 -5.24 -3.82 -33.47
C SER A 232 -5.58 -5.11 -32.75
N GLY A 233 -5.65 -5.05 -31.43
CA GLY A 233 -6.01 -6.16 -30.56
C GLY A 233 -6.37 -5.68 -29.16
N ALA A 234 -6.51 -6.62 -28.25
CA ALA A 234 -6.78 -6.37 -26.85
C ALA A 234 -5.91 -7.27 -25.96
N ILE A 235 -5.24 -6.65 -24.98
CA ILE A 235 -4.62 -7.37 -23.86
C ILE A 235 -5.73 -7.68 -22.85
N THR A 236 -5.92 -8.96 -22.52
CA THR A 236 -6.86 -9.41 -21.49
C THR A 236 -6.07 -9.91 -20.29
N ILE A 237 -6.31 -9.30 -19.14
CA ILE A 237 -5.71 -9.62 -17.84
C ILE A 237 -6.82 -10.23 -16.96
N VAL A 238 -6.59 -11.41 -16.38
CA VAL A 238 -7.53 -12.09 -15.48
C VAL A 238 -6.88 -12.26 -14.12
N SER A 239 -7.49 -11.71 -13.09
CA SER A 239 -6.98 -11.70 -11.70
C SER A 239 -8.02 -12.24 -10.71
N ASP A 240 -7.63 -12.35 -9.45
CA ASP A 240 -8.50 -12.65 -8.32
C ASP A 240 -9.10 -11.42 -7.65
N ASP A 241 -8.97 -10.23 -8.28
CA ASP A 241 -9.68 -9.04 -7.87
C ASP A 241 -11.19 -9.31 -7.81
N PRO A 242 -11.85 -9.16 -6.65
CA PRO A 242 -13.24 -9.51 -6.46
C PRO A 242 -14.22 -8.60 -7.23
N ASN A 243 -13.81 -7.39 -7.58
CA ASN A 243 -14.65 -6.39 -8.24
C ASN A 243 -14.24 -6.17 -9.71
N GLU A 244 -12.96 -6.36 -10.04
CA GLU A 244 -12.38 -6.20 -11.38
C GLU A 244 -11.57 -7.43 -11.82
N GLY A 245 -12.13 -8.64 -11.66
CA GLY A 245 -11.44 -9.89 -12.01
C GLY A 245 -11.07 -10.07 -13.51
N THR A 246 -11.41 -9.13 -14.39
CA THR A 246 -10.93 -9.10 -15.79
C THR A 246 -10.79 -7.68 -16.31
N VAL A 247 -9.57 -7.28 -16.66
CA VAL A 247 -9.22 -5.99 -17.27
C VAL A 247 -8.90 -6.18 -18.75
N THR A 248 -9.34 -5.26 -19.61
CA THR A 248 -9.06 -5.29 -21.06
C THR A 248 -8.44 -3.98 -21.54
N ILE A 249 -7.25 -4.06 -22.13
CA ILE A 249 -6.50 -2.90 -22.64
C ILE A 249 -6.41 -2.96 -24.17
N PRO A 250 -7.02 -2.00 -24.89
CA PRO A 250 -6.89 -1.91 -26.34
C PRO A 250 -5.46 -1.56 -26.73
N VAL A 251 -5.00 -2.17 -27.83
CA VAL A 251 -3.68 -1.92 -28.41
C VAL A 251 -3.78 -1.78 -29.91
N TYR A 252 -3.05 -0.82 -30.48
CA TYR A 252 -3.03 -0.61 -31.92
C TYR A 252 -1.72 0.02 -32.42
N ALA A 253 -1.42 -0.24 -33.69
CA ALA A 253 -0.26 0.25 -34.41
C ALA A 253 -0.59 0.44 -35.89
N ASN A 254 0.04 1.41 -36.55
CA ASN A 254 -0.04 1.61 -37.99
C ASN A 254 1.32 1.29 -38.64
N ALA A 255 1.37 0.20 -39.40
CA ALA A 255 2.59 -0.27 -40.03
C ALA A 255 2.79 0.34 -41.42
N LEU A 256 3.96 0.92 -41.66
CA LEU A 256 4.34 1.55 -42.94
C LEU A 256 5.58 0.87 -43.55
N GLU A 257 5.76 1.04 -44.86
CA GLU A 257 7.03 0.70 -45.50
C GLU A 257 8.13 1.70 -45.09
N PRO A 258 9.37 1.23 -44.82
CA PRO A 258 10.48 2.14 -44.55
C PRO A 258 10.81 2.98 -45.80
N PRO A 259 11.29 4.22 -45.63
CA PRO A 259 11.68 5.05 -46.76
C PRO A 259 12.86 4.44 -47.53
N VAL A 260 12.72 4.31 -48.85
CA VAL A 260 13.77 3.79 -49.75
C VAL A 260 14.43 4.94 -50.51
N ILE A 261 15.77 5.02 -50.49
CA ILE A 261 16.51 5.93 -51.37
C ILE A 261 16.74 5.24 -52.73
N ALA A 262 16.33 5.89 -53.82
CA ALA A 262 16.66 5.46 -55.17
C ALA A 262 17.78 6.35 -55.72
N VAL A 263 18.83 5.73 -56.28
CA VAL A 263 19.95 6.40 -56.98
C VAL A 263 19.83 6.14 -58.48
#